data_AF-A0A958JY51-F1
#
_entry.id   AF-A0A958JY51-F1
#
_cell.length_a   1.000
_cell.length_b   1.000
_cell.length_c   1.000
_cell.angle_alpha   90.00
_cell.angle_beta   90.00
_cell.angle_gamma   90.00
#
_symmetry.space_group_name_H-M   'P 1'
#
loop_
_entity.id
_entity.type
_entity.pdbx_description
1 polymer ?
#
loop_
_entity_poly.entity_id
_entity_poly.type
_entity_poly.pdbx_seq_one_letter_code
_entity_poly.pdbx_strand_id
1 'polypeptide(L)'
;LIRAAIYIVRRLNASLGKMNLSVTRLLERQLEDINAQAMVFFTRGDNISNLNNAMLYVRDNEHTSHIKVVTVVDKKEDVPTHLKNDLQFLDRAYPDIHIKFEVIEGDFTPQLLENLSLKWNIPLNFMFIGSPGDRFPHRIQELGGVRLIM
;
A
#
# COMPACT_ATOMS: atom_id res chain seq x y z
N LEU A 1 -23.18 34.20 42.83
CA LEU A 1 -23.67 32.85 42.47
C LEU A 1 -23.76 32.64 40.94
N ILE A 2 -24.51 33.47 40.20
CA ILE A 2 -24.69 33.32 38.73
C ILE A 2 -23.38 33.38 37.91
N ARG A 3 -22.44 34.29 38.24
CA ARG A 3 -21.15 34.40 37.55
C ARG A 3 -20.25 33.16 37.71
N ALA A 4 -20.33 32.49 38.86
CA ALA A 4 -19.59 31.26 39.12
C ALA A 4 -20.17 30.08 38.31
N ALA A 5 -21.50 30.00 38.22
CA ALA A 5 -22.17 29.02 37.37
C ALA A 5 -21.80 29.22 35.89
N ILE A 6 -21.80 30.45 35.40
CA ILE A 6 -21.36 30.77 34.01
C ILE A 6 -19.90 30.37 33.78
N TYR A 7 -19.01 30.59 34.74
CA TYR A 7 -17.60 30.20 34.63
C TYR A 7 -17.44 28.67 34.57
N ILE A 8 -18.17 27.93 35.41
CA ILE A 8 -18.17 26.46 35.42
C ILE A 8 -18.72 25.93 34.09
N VAL A 9 -19.85 26.48 33.62
CA VAL A 9 -20.45 26.11 32.33
C VAL A 9 -19.48 26.39 31.18
N ARG A 10 -18.81 27.55 31.16
CA ARG A 10 -17.79 27.87 30.13
C ARG A 10 -16.58 26.94 30.19
N ARG A 11 -16.12 26.57 31.39
CA ARG A 11 -14.97 25.66 31.57
C ARG A 11 -15.29 24.24 31.11
N LEU A 12 -16.51 23.77 31.38
CA LEU A 12 -17.01 22.49 30.88
C LEU A 12 -17.18 22.51 29.37
N ASN A 13 -17.74 23.58 28.80
CA ASN A 13 -17.90 23.72 27.35
C ASN A 13 -16.55 23.76 26.61
N ALA A 14 -15.55 24.46 27.16
CA ALA A 14 -14.19 24.48 26.61
C ALA A 14 -13.48 23.13 26.71
N SER A 15 -13.77 22.34 27.76
CA SER A 15 -13.22 20.99 27.93
C SER A 15 -13.84 20.01 26.94
N LEU A 16 -15.16 20.09 26.72
CA LEU A 16 -15.88 19.29 25.72
C LEU A 16 -15.38 19.58 24.30
N GLY A 17 -15.11 20.86 23.97
CA GLY A 17 -14.51 21.24 22.68
C GLY A 17 -13.11 20.65 22.47
N LYS A 18 -12.28 20.58 23.51
CA LYS A 18 -10.94 19.96 23.42
C LYS A 18 -10.99 18.43 23.32
N MET A 19 -11.95 17.79 23.99
CA MET A 19 -12.19 16.35 23.86
C MET A 19 -12.66 15.99 22.44
N ASN A 20 -13.57 16.79 21.86
CA ASN A 20 -14.00 16.62 20.47
C ASN A 20 -12.82 16.71 19.52
N LEU A 21 -11.96 17.73 19.64
CA LEU A 21 -10.76 17.85 18.78
C LEU A 21 -9.80 16.66 18.90
N SER A 22 -9.63 16.06 20.07
CA SER A 22 -8.76 14.89 20.26
C SER A 22 -9.35 13.61 19.69
N VAL A 23 -10.67 13.41 19.84
CA VAL A 23 -11.39 12.28 19.23
C VAL A 23 -11.42 12.43 17.71
N THR A 24 -11.68 13.63 17.18
CA THR A 24 -11.62 13.92 15.75
C THR A 24 -10.22 13.64 15.18
N ARG A 25 -9.14 14.04 15.86
CA ARG A 25 -7.76 13.71 15.41
C ARG A 25 -7.43 12.23 15.47
N LEU A 26 -8.00 11.47 16.41
CA LEU A 26 -7.81 10.02 16.48
C LEU A 26 -8.55 9.32 15.34
N LEU A 27 -9.76 9.78 15.02
CA LEU A 27 -10.53 9.32 13.88
C LEU A 27 -9.89 9.74 12.55
N GLU A 28 -9.35 10.95 12.46
CA GLU A 28 -8.60 11.44 11.29
C GLU A 28 -7.31 10.64 11.08
N ARG A 29 -6.60 10.26 12.15
CA ARG A 29 -5.43 9.37 12.05
C ARG A 29 -5.80 7.94 11.64
N GLN A 30 -6.88 7.39 12.21
CA GLN A 30 -7.40 6.10 11.75
C GLN A 30 -7.94 6.17 10.32
N LEU A 31 -8.48 7.31 9.91
CA LEU A 31 -8.89 7.57 8.52
C LEU A 31 -7.68 7.76 7.62
N GLU A 32 -6.60 8.41 8.03
CA GLU A 32 -5.31 8.45 7.30
C GLU A 32 -4.69 7.05 7.18
N ASP A 33 -4.82 6.21 8.20
CA ASP A 33 -4.46 4.79 8.16
C ASP A 33 -5.38 3.97 7.22
N ILE A 34 -6.59 4.46 6.90
CA ILE A 34 -7.57 3.84 5.98
C ILE A 34 -7.52 4.47 4.57
N ASN A 35 -7.10 5.73 4.40
CA ASN A 35 -7.38 6.55 3.20
C ASN A 35 -6.41 6.37 2.02
N ALA A 36 -5.41 5.52 2.14
CA ALA A 36 -4.67 5.07 0.96
C ALA A 36 -4.22 3.64 1.19
N GLN A 37 -5.18 2.72 1.31
CA GLN A 37 -4.89 1.30 1.29
C GLN A 37 -4.30 0.96 -0.08
N ALA A 38 -2.99 1.17 -0.23
CA ALA A 38 -2.27 0.96 -1.46
C ALA A 38 -2.01 -0.54 -1.59
N MET A 39 -2.33 -1.09 -2.75
CA MET A 39 -1.92 -2.46 -3.04
C MET A 39 -0.45 -2.50 -3.39
N VAL A 40 0.22 -3.58 -3.02
CA VAL A 40 1.62 -3.81 -3.41
C VAL A 40 1.65 -4.90 -4.46
N PHE A 41 2.24 -4.64 -5.62
CA PHE A 41 2.49 -5.63 -6.65
C PHE A 41 3.99 -5.85 -6.82
N PHE A 42 4.43 -7.06 -6.51
CA PHE A 42 5.82 -7.47 -6.69
C PHE A 42 6.02 -8.04 -8.08
N THR A 43 7.04 -7.52 -8.77
CA THR A 43 7.40 -7.89 -10.14
C THR A 43 8.90 -7.98 -10.30
N ARG A 44 9.35 -8.90 -11.15
CA ARG A 44 10.74 -8.90 -11.65
C ARG A 44 10.94 -7.92 -12.81
N GLY A 45 9.86 -7.31 -13.31
CA GLY A 45 9.90 -6.39 -14.44
C GLY A 45 10.27 -7.05 -15.76
N ASP A 46 9.99 -8.34 -15.90
CA ASP A 46 10.30 -9.16 -17.08
C ASP A 46 9.17 -9.16 -18.13
N ASN A 47 7.95 -8.75 -17.75
CA ASN A 47 6.80 -8.79 -18.64
C ASN A 47 5.75 -7.71 -18.32
N ILE A 48 5.47 -6.83 -19.30
CA ILE A 48 4.43 -5.79 -19.21
C ILE A 48 3.02 -6.35 -19.03
N SER A 49 2.74 -7.55 -19.54
CA SER A 49 1.42 -8.18 -19.41
C SER A 49 1.05 -8.43 -17.96
N ASN A 50 2.02 -8.83 -17.12
CA ASN A 50 1.79 -9.04 -15.68
C ASN A 50 1.46 -7.72 -14.97
N LEU A 51 2.17 -6.65 -15.33
CA LEU A 51 1.88 -5.31 -14.82
C LEU A 51 0.48 -4.84 -15.26
N ASN A 52 0.11 -5.07 -16.51
CA ASN A 52 -1.20 -4.74 -17.03
C ASN A 52 -2.32 -5.50 -16.31
N ASN A 53 -2.15 -6.81 -16.07
CA ASN A 53 -3.10 -7.62 -15.30
C ASN A 53 -3.25 -7.11 -13.87
N ALA A 54 -2.14 -6.66 -13.24
CA ALA A 54 -2.21 -6.01 -11.94
C ALA A 54 -3.05 -4.72 -11.98
N MET A 55 -2.88 -3.88 -13.01
CA MET A 55 -3.70 -2.66 -13.18
C MET A 55 -5.19 -2.99 -13.36
N LEU A 56 -5.52 -3.99 -14.19
CA LEU A 56 -6.89 -4.44 -14.40
C LEU A 56 -7.50 -4.97 -13.10
N TYR A 57 -6.75 -5.75 -12.33
CA TYR A 57 -7.21 -6.26 -11.05
C TYR A 57 -7.53 -5.13 -10.06
N VAL A 58 -6.62 -4.16 -9.90
CA VAL A 58 -6.84 -2.96 -9.07
C VAL A 58 -8.13 -2.27 -9.48
N ARG A 59 -8.27 -1.98 -10.78
CA ARG A 59 -9.40 -1.23 -11.33
C ARG A 59 -10.74 -1.95 -11.15
N ASP A 60 -10.75 -3.26 -11.37
CA ASP A 60 -11.99 -4.02 -11.52
C ASP A 60 -12.45 -4.66 -10.20
N ASN A 61 -11.56 -4.84 -9.22
CA ASN A 61 -11.84 -5.65 -8.02
C ASN A 61 -11.56 -4.95 -6.68
N GLU A 62 -10.85 -3.83 -6.67
CA GLU A 62 -10.34 -3.23 -5.44
C GLU A 62 -10.86 -1.79 -5.29
N HIS A 63 -11.14 -1.39 -4.05
CA HIS A 63 -11.71 -0.05 -3.76
C HIS A 63 -10.67 1.07 -3.76
N THR A 64 -9.43 0.77 -4.14
CA THR A 64 -8.29 1.69 -4.11
C THR A 64 -7.77 1.96 -5.52
N SER A 65 -7.37 3.19 -5.79
CA SER A 65 -6.66 3.57 -7.01
C SER A 65 -5.14 3.55 -6.86
N HIS A 66 -4.60 3.22 -5.68
CA HIS A 66 -3.17 3.32 -5.42
C HIS A 66 -2.51 1.96 -5.51
N ILE A 67 -1.49 1.85 -6.36
CA ILE A 67 -0.66 0.65 -6.50
C ILE A 67 0.82 1.00 -6.32
N LYS A 68 1.49 0.27 -5.45
CA LYS A 68 2.94 0.27 -5.28
C LYS A 68 3.52 -0.91 -6.06
N VAL A 69 4.21 -0.63 -7.15
CA VAL A 69 4.97 -1.64 -7.89
C VAL A 69 6.36 -1.76 -7.26
N VAL A 70 6.74 -2.97 -6.89
CA VAL A 70 8.00 -3.25 -6.19
C VAL A 70 8.82 -4.27 -6.95
N THR A 71 10.09 -3.97 -7.17
CA THR A 71 11.07 -4.94 -7.67
C THR A 71 12.13 -5.18 -6.61
N VAL A 72 12.37 -6.45 -6.32
CA VAL A 72 13.40 -6.92 -5.39
C VAL A 72 14.56 -7.44 -6.23
N VAL A 73 15.76 -6.90 -6.02
CA VAL A 73 16.97 -7.16 -6.81
C VAL A 73 18.18 -7.33 -5.90
N ASP A 74 19.24 -8.00 -6.35
CA ASP A 74 20.50 -8.05 -5.61
C ASP A 74 21.18 -6.68 -5.60
N LYS A 75 21.19 -6.00 -6.76
CA LYS A 75 21.70 -4.64 -6.92
C LYS A 75 20.73 -3.80 -7.73
N LYS A 76 20.71 -2.48 -7.46
CA LYS A 76 19.89 -1.53 -8.23
C LYS A 76 20.15 -1.54 -9.73
N GLU A 77 21.35 -1.90 -10.16
CA GLU A 77 21.68 -2.02 -11.59
C GLU A 77 20.96 -3.19 -12.28
N ASP A 78 20.49 -4.18 -11.52
CA ASP A 78 19.81 -5.36 -12.05
C ASP A 78 18.34 -5.09 -12.39
N VAL A 79 17.82 -3.90 -12.08
CA VAL A 79 16.46 -3.50 -12.44
C VAL A 79 16.34 -3.43 -13.97
N PRO A 80 15.34 -4.09 -14.58
CA PRO A 80 15.18 -4.07 -16.03
C PRO A 80 15.02 -2.65 -16.57
N THR A 81 15.84 -2.28 -17.56
CA THR A 81 15.87 -0.92 -18.12
C THR A 81 14.54 -0.50 -18.75
N HIS A 82 13.77 -1.46 -19.27
CA HIS A 82 12.46 -1.23 -19.89
C HIS A 82 11.32 -1.04 -18.89
N LEU A 83 11.46 -1.55 -17.66
CA LEU A 83 10.40 -1.50 -16.64
C LEU A 83 9.92 -0.07 -16.38
N LYS A 84 10.83 0.91 -16.35
CA LYS A 84 10.46 2.32 -16.16
C LYS A 84 9.60 2.83 -17.31
N ASN A 85 9.90 2.45 -18.55
CA ASN A 85 9.13 2.86 -19.72
C ASN A 85 7.74 2.18 -19.72
N ASP A 86 7.68 0.91 -19.33
CA ASP A 86 6.43 0.17 -19.20
C ASP A 86 5.52 0.79 -18.15
N LEU A 87 6.07 1.15 -16.97
CA LEU A 87 5.32 1.83 -15.92
C LEU A 87 4.82 3.21 -16.37
N GLN A 88 5.63 3.97 -17.11
CA GLN A 88 5.19 5.24 -17.69
C GLN A 88 4.09 5.07 -18.74
N PHE A 89 4.13 3.97 -19.52
CA PHE A 89 3.07 3.65 -20.45
C PHE A 89 1.77 3.32 -19.72
N LEU A 90 1.84 2.50 -18.67
CA LEU A 90 0.68 2.12 -17.86
C LEU A 90 0.09 3.33 -17.11
N ASP A 91 0.92 4.22 -16.59
CA ASP A 91 0.49 5.47 -15.94
C ASP A 91 -0.38 6.33 -16.88
N ARG A 92 -0.05 6.36 -18.18
CA ARG A 92 -0.87 7.04 -19.20
C ARG A 92 -2.11 6.25 -19.62
N ALA A 93 -2.01 4.92 -19.65
CA ALA A 93 -3.11 4.04 -20.06
C ALA A 93 -4.20 3.94 -18.97
N TYR A 94 -3.82 4.12 -17.70
CA TYR A 94 -4.68 4.02 -16.53
C TYR A 94 -4.59 5.30 -15.68
N PRO A 95 -5.12 6.44 -16.17
CA PRO A 95 -4.98 7.74 -15.50
C PRO A 95 -5.64 7.80 -14.11
N ASP A 96 -6.61 6.91 -13.86
CA ASP A 96 -7.31 6.82 -12.58
C ASP A 96 -6.55 5.98 -11.54
N ILE A 97 -5.40 5.39 -11.91
CA ILE A 97 -4.57 4.56 -11.04
C ILE A 97 -3.26 5.29 -10.75
N HIS A 98 -2.94 5.48 -9.47
CA HIS A 98 -1.69 6.07 -9.01
C HIS A 98 -0.62 5.01 -8.81
N ILE A 99 0.36 4.99 -9.73
CA ILE A 99 1.45 4.02 -9.73
C ILE A 99 2.67 4.60 -8.99
N LYS A 100 3.10 3.93 -7.91
CA LYS A 100 4.36 4.23 -7.21
C LYS A 100 5.36 3.10 -7.42
N PHE A 101 6.53 3.41 -7.98
CA PHE A 101 7.60 2.42 -8.17
C PHE A 101 8.64 2.48 -7.04
N GLU A 102 9.02 1.33 -6.48
CA GLU A 102 10.06 1.21 -5.46
C GLU A 102 10.98 0.01 -5.75
N VAL A 103 12.28 0.21 -5.59
CA VAL A 103 13.31 -0.83 -5.76
C VAL A 103 13.84 -1.20 -4.38
N ILE A 104 13.85 -2.50 -4.08
CA ILE A 104 14.36 -3.05 -2.82
C ILE A 104 15.57 -3.92 -3.13
N GLU A 105 16.67 -3.71 -2.44
CA GLU A 105 17.85 -4.56 -2.52
C GLU A 105 17.73 -5.73 -1.52
N GLY A 106 17.96 -6.96 -1.98
CA GLY A 106 17.93 -8.18 -1.16
C GLY A 106 17.17 -9.34 -1.81
N ASP A 107 16.88 -10.37 -1.02
CA ASP A 107 16.19 -11.57 -1.49
C ASP A 107 14.67 -11.51 -1.27
N PHE A 108 13.90 -11.97 -2.26
CA PHE A 108 12.45 -12.11 -2.13
C PHE A 108 12.10 -13.28 -1.20
N THR A 109 11.95 -12.99 0.09
CA THR A 109 11.69 -13.98 1.14
C THR A 109 10.42 -13.67 1.94
N PRO A 110 9.80 -14.65 2.61
CA PRO A 110 8.69 -14.40 3.52
C PRO A 110 9.02 -13.34 4.59
N GLN A 111 10.25 -13.38 5.13
CA GLN A 111 10.70 -12.41 6.14
C GLN A 111 10.77 -10.99 5.58
N LEU A 112 11.19 -10.82 4.32
CA LEU A 112 11.17 -9.52 3.65
C LEU A 112 9.73 -9.01 3.57
N LEU A 113 8.78 -9.85 3.17
CA LEU A 113 7.37 -9.47 3.05
C LEU A 113 6.78 -9.03 4.39
N GLU A 114 7.05 -9.74 5.47
CA GLU A 114 6.63 -9.35 6.83
C GLU A 114 7.23 -8.00 7.23
N ASN A 115 8.52 -7.80 6.99
CA ASN A 115 9.20 -6.55 7.29
C ASN A 115 8.62 -5.39 6.49
N LEU A 116 8.29 -5.60 5.21
CA LEU A 116 7.67 -4.60 4.34
C LEU A 116 6.22 -4.32 4.75
N SER A 117 5.48 -5.34 5.18
CA SER A 117 4.13 -5.21 5.74
C SER A 117 4.13 -4.28 6.95
N LEU A 118 5.05 -4.51 7.89
CA LEU A 118 5.25 -3.65 9.06
C LEU A 118 5.72 -2.24 8.67
N LYS A 119 6.70 -2.14 7.77
CA LYS A 119 7.29 -0.86 7.33
C LYS A 119 6.26 0.05 6.66
N TRP A 120 5.40 -0.52 5.82
CA TRP A 120 4.42 0.25 5.06
C TRP A 120 3.06 0.32 5.73
N ASN A 121 2.86 -0.40 6.84
CA ASN A 121 1.56 -0.60 7.47
C ASN A 121 0.52 -1.14 6.47
N ILE A 122 0.95 -2.03 5.57
CA ILE A 122 0.10 -2.66 4.54
C ILE A 122 0.01 -4.14 4.86
N PRO A 123 -1.18 -4.69 5.18
CA PRO A 123 -1.32 -6.10 5.45
C PRO A 123 -0.90 -6.99 4.26
N LEU A 124 -0.36 -8.18 4.53
CA LEU A 124 0.13 -9.12 3.51
C LEU A 124 -0.94 -9.48 2.46
N ASN A 125 -2.23 -9.48 2.81
CA ASN A 125 -3.31 -9.77 1.88
C ASN A 125 -3.59 -8.66 0.86
N PHE A 126 -2.95 -7.49 0.98
CA PHE A 126 -2.90 -6.43 -0.04
C PHE A 126 -1.60 -6.46 -0.84
N MET A 127 -0.77 -7.47 -0.61
CA MET A 127 0.43 -7.73 -1.38
C MET A 127 0.16 -8.85 -2.37
N PHE A 128 0.60 -8.62 -3.60
CA PHE A 128 0.37 -9.49 -4.73
C PHE A 128 1.69 -9.80 -5.42
N ILE A 129 1.83 -11.04 -5.87
CA ILE A 129 2.92 -11.45 -6.76
C ILE A 129 2.31 -11.80 -8.11
N GLY A 130 2.96 -11.40 -9.20
CA GLY A 130 2.66 -11.97 -10.51
C GLY A 130 2.86 -13.48 -10.46
N SER A 131 2.06 -14.24 -11.20
CA SER A 131 2.15 -15.70 -11.23
C SER A 131 3.61 -16.15 -11.40
N PRO A 132 4.21 -16.80 -10.39
CA PRO A 132 5.58 -17.25 -10.47
C PRO A 132 5.71 -18.23 -11.65
N GLY A 133 6.76 -18.09 -12.47
CA GLY A 133 7.12 -19.13 -13.43
C GLY A 133 7.58 -20.41 -12.70
N ASP A 134 7.82 -21.50 -13.43
CA ASP A 134 8.13 -22.85 -12.91
C ASP A 134 9.29 -22.97 -11.88
N ARG A 135 10.05 -21.91 -11.63
CA ARG A 135 11.22 -21.87 -10.72
C ARG A 135 11.04 -20.92 -9.55
N PHE A 136 9.87 -20.87 -8.93
CA PHE A 136 9.71 -20.11 -7.69
C PHE A 136 10.06 -20.98 -6.48
N PRO A 137 11.08 -20.60 -5.69
CA PRO A 137 11.67 -21.49 -4.67
C PRO A 137 10.83 -21.64 -3.41
N HIS A 138 9.80 -20.82 -3.22
CA HIS A 138 8.94 -20.82 -2.04
C HIS A 138 7.55 -21.33 -2.39
N ARG A 139 6.95 -22.14 -1.51
CA ARG A 139 5.55 -22.52 -1.71
C ARG A 139 4.69 -21.28 -1.46
N ILE A 140 3.72 -21.00 -2.32
CA ILE A 140 2.81 -19.83 -2.18
C ILE A 140 2.17 -19.77 -0.79
N GLN A 141 1.92 -20.92 -0.15
CA GLN A 141 1.40 -21.00 1.21
C GLN A 141 2.36 -20.47 2.30
N GLU A 142 3.67 -20.42 2.03
CA GLU A 142 4.70 -19.93 2.95
C GLU A 142 4.82 -18.39 2.94
N LEU A 143 4.13 -17.70 2.01
CA LEU A 143 4.14 -16.23 1.90
C LEU A 143 3.10 -15.54 2.78
N GLY A 144 2.50 -16.23 3.76
CA GLY A 144 1.70 -15.61 4.81
C GLY A 144 0.42 -14.89 4.36
N GLY A 145 -0.14 -15.23 3.20
CA GLY A 145 -1.41 -14.67 2.71
C GLY A 145 -1.30 -13.70 1.53
N VAL A 146 -0.12 -13.56 0.91
CA VAL A 146 0.07 -12.88 -0.38
C VAL A 146 -0.84 -13.52 -1.45
N ARG A 147 -1.47 -12.68 -2.26
CA ARG A 147 -2.38 -13.10 -3.35
C ARG A 147 -1.64 -13.22 -4.68
N LEU A 148 -2.16 -14.07 -5.57
CA LEU A 148 -1.65 -14.25 -6.94
C LEU A 148 -2.53 -13.50 -7.94
N ILE A 149 -1.89 -12.89 -8.93
CA ILE A 149 -2.57 -12.36 -10.12
C ILE A 149 -1.99 -13.10 -11.33
N MET A 150 -2.88 -13.71 -12.14
CA MET A 150 -2.57 -14.36 -13.42
C MET A 150 -2.84 -13.40 -14.57
#